data_AF-A0A2E0JZE3-F1
#
_entry.id   AF-A0A2E0JZE3-F1
#
_cell.length_a   1.000
_cell.length_b   1.000
_cell.length_c   1.000
_cell.angle_alpha   90.00
_cell.angle_beta   90.00
_cell.angle_gamma   90.00
#
_symmetry.space_group_name_H-M   'P 1'
#
loop_
_entity.id
_entity.type
_entity.pdbx_description
1 polymer ?
#
loop_
_entity_poly.entity_id
_entity_poly.type
_entity_poly.pdbx_seq_one_letter_code
_entity_poly.pdbx_strand_id
1 'polypeptide(L)'
;ILCTCTALIILLSSAYQPDAVNPQGVVLTQLAVAEQLGGWGESLVSIFLVLFATTTIAYNCYLGENSIAYFANRPAWAIPAFRISVLMMIAWASVQDLGTVFSFSDLTMALLAMTNLLALWYLAPIGMKLLKDFEVQLRGGSAPVFKRETLPEEKIDERSWS
;
A
#
# COMPACT_ATOMS: atom_id res chain seq x y z
N ILE A 1 11.41 -10.26 -1.33
CA ILE A 1 12.50 -10.47 -0.34
C ILE A 1 11.93 -10.55 1.07
N LEU A 2 11.27 -9.52 1.59
CA LEU A 2 10.79 -9.53 2.97
C LEU A 2 9.70 -10.61 3.22
N CYS A 3 8.68 -10.71 2.36
CA CYS A 3 7.66 -11.76 2.45
C CYS A 3 8.23 -13.18 2.33
N THR A 4 9.23 -13.38 1.47
CA THR A 4 9.91 -14.67 1.30
C THR A 4 10.73 -15.04 2.54
N CYS A 5 11.40 -14.08 3.18
CA CYS A 5 12.12 -14.32 4.42
C CYS A 5 11.16 -14.69 5.57
N THR A 6 10.04 -13.96 5.73
CA THR A 6 9.05 -14.25 6.76
C THR A 6 8.39 -15.62 6.56
N ALA A 7 8.04 -15.97 5.32
CA ALA A 7 7.48 -17.28 5.00
C ALA A 7 8.45 -18.43 5.33
N LEU A 8 9.75 -18.26 5.03
CA LEU A 8 10.77 -19.27 5.37
C LEU A 8 10.93 -19.43 6.88
N ILE A 9 10.90 -18.35 7.65
CA ILE A 9 10.96 -18.40 9.13
C ILE A 9 9.75 -19.15 9.70
N ILE A 10 8.54 -18.88 9.19
CA ILE A 10 7.33 -19.60 9.61
C ILE A 10 7.42 -21.10 9.27
N LEU A 11 7.88 -21.43 8.06
CA LEU A 11 7.97 -22.82 7.59
C LEU A 11 9.08 -23.65 8.28
N LEU A 12 10.11 -22.99 8.82
CA LEU A 12 11.21 -23.62 9.56
C LEU A 12 10.94 -23.75 11.07
N SER A 13 9.83 -23.18 11.55
CA SER A 13 9.40 -23.26 12.95
C SER A 13 8.47 -24.45 13.17
N SER A 14 8.65 -25.17 14.29
CA SER A 14 7.76 -26.28 14.68
C SER A 14 6.40 -25.81 15.23
N ALA A 15 6.20 -24.50 15.36
CA ALA A 15 4.91 -23.88 15.69
C ALA A 15 3.88 -23.95 14.56
N TYR A 16 4.29 -24.26 13.32
CA TYR A 16 3.37 -24.53 12.22
C TYR A 16 2.80 -25.94 12.34
N GLN A 17 1.71 -26.08 13.10
CA GLN A 17 0.90 -27.30 13.15
C GLN A 17 -0.23 -27.21 12.12
N PRO A 18 -0.21 -28.02 11.04
CA PRO A 18 -1.24 -27.97 9.99
C PRO A 18 -2.65 -28.38 10.48
N ASP A 19 -2.76 -28.98 11.67
CA ASP A 19 -4.03 -29.39 12.31
C ASP A 19 -4.61 -28.34 13.29
N ALA A 20 -3.91 -27.23 13.56
CA ALA A 20 -4.40 -26.20 14.46
C ALA A 20 -5.33 -25.21 13.71
N VAL A 21 -6.64 -25.30 13.99
CA VAL A 21 -7.73 -24.54 13.35
C VAL A 21 -7.64 -23.01 13.50
N ASN A 22 -6.68 -22.47 14.27
CA ASN A 22 -6.48 -21.02 14.39
C ASN A 22 -5.10 -20.69 14.95
N PRO A 23 -4.17 -20.26 14.11
CA PRO A 23 -3.33 -19.17 14.55
C PRO A 23 -3.47 -18.01 13.55
N GLN A 24 -4.04 -16.91 14.04
CA GLN A 24 -4.07 -15.65 13.32
C GLN A 24 -2.62 -15.29 12.92
N GLY A 25 -2.40 -14.92 11.65
CA GLY A 25 -1.06 -14.89 11.04
C GLY A 25 0.00 -14.08 11.81
N VAL A 26 -0.41 -13.04 12.54
CA VAL A 26 0.48 -12.23 13.39
C VAL A 26 1.01 -13.03 14.59
N VAL A 27 0.13 -13.79 15.25
CA VAL A 27 0.49 -14.64 16.40
C VAL A 27 1.40 -15.78 15.94
N LEU A 28 1.13 -16.35 14.76
CA LEU A 28 1.98 -17.38 14.17
C LEU A 28 3.39 -16.86 13.89
N THR A 29 3.52 -15.64 13.35
CA THR A 29 4.84 -15.03 13.14
C THR A 29 5.58 -14.73 14.44
N GLN A 30 4.89 -14.29 15.49
CA GLN A 30 5.51 -14.03 16.79
C GLN A 30 6.07 -15.32 17.41
N LEU A 31 5.29 -16.40 17.38
CA LEU A 31 5.69 -17.72 17.88
C LEU A 31 6.83 -18.32 17.05
N ALA A 32 6.77 -18.24 15.72
CA ALA A 32 7.80 -18.78 14.85
C ALA A 32 9.15 -18.08 15.04
N VAL A 33 9.13 -16.75 15.20
CA VAL A 33 10.34 -15.97 15.43
C VAL A 33 10.87 -16.18 16.86
N ALA A 34 10.00 -16.36 17.85
CA ALA A 34 10.40 -16.72 19.22
C ALA A 34 11.07 -18.10 19.30
N GLU A 35 10.65 -19.05 18.46
CA GLU A 35 11.29 -20.36 18.40
C GLU A 35 12.69 -20.28 17.77
N GLN A 36 12.88 -19.44 16.75
CA GLN A 36 14.17 -19.27 16.07
C GLN A 36 15.18 -18.41 16.87
N LEU A 37 14.72 -17.40 17.62
CA LEU A 37 15.56 -16.44 18.36
C LEU A 37 15.56 -16.67 19.89
N GLY A 38 14.83 -17.66 20.38
CA GLY A 38 14.61 -17.92 21.81
C GLY A 38 13.57 -16.99 22.43
N GLY A 39 13.32 -17.13 23.74
CA GLY A 39 12.23 -16.42 24.45
C GLY A 39 12.28 -14.89 24.44
N TRP A 40 13.36 -14.27 23.93
CA TRP A 40 13.51 -12.83 23.81
C TRP A 40 13.06 -12.32 22.43
N GLY A 41 12.93 -13.23 21.46
CA GLY A 41 12.52 -12.92 20.09
C GLY A 41 11.10 -12.36 20.00
N GLU A 42 10.17 -12.88 20.81
CA GLU A 42 8.77 -12.43 20.81
C GLU A 42 8.64 -10.94 21.17
N SER A 43 9.32 -10.52 22.25
CA SER A 43 9.30 -9.13 22.71
C SER A 43 9.94 -8.18 21.69
N LEU A 44 11.04 -8.61 21.07
CA LEU A 44 11.75 -7.82 20.06
C LEU A 44 10.92 -7.66 18.77
N VAL A 45 10.23 -8.71 18.32
CA VAL A 45 9.30 -8.63 17.17
C VAL A 45 8.13 -7.74 17.46
N SER A 46 7.53 -7.82 18.66
CA SER A 46 6.43 -6.95 19.07
C SER A 46 6.83 -5.47 18.98
N ILE A 47 8.03 -5.10 19.46
CA ILE A 47 8.56 -3.74 19.36
C ILE A 47 8.69 -3.29 17.89
N PHE A 48 9.27 -4.14 17.03
CA PHE A 48 9.40 -3.81 15.61
C PHE A 48 8.06 -3.71 14.88
N LEU A 49 7.09 -4.56 15.21
CA LEU A 49 5.74 -4.49 14.67
C LEU A 49 5.06 -3.16 15.04
N VAL A 50 5.21 -2.69 16.29
CA VAL A 50 4.66 -1.39 16.72
C VAL A 50 5.32 -0.24 15.96
N LEU A 51 6.65 -0.24 15.82
CA LEU A 51 7.38 0.79 15.05
C LEU A 51 6.96 0.80 13.58
N PHE A 52 6.85 -0.39 12.98
CA PHE A 52 6.45 -0.54 11.59
C PHE A 52 5.00 -0.07 11.37
N ALA A 53 4.06 -0.55 12.18
CA ALA A 53 2.66 -0.16 12.11
C ALA A 53 2.48 1.36 12.27
N THR A 54 3.17 1.97 13.24
CA THR A 54 3.12 3.42 13.45
C THR A 54 3.63 4.19 12.24
N THR A 55 4.76 3.76 11.66
CA THR A 55 5.33 4.39 10.46
C THR A 55 4.40 4.25 9.26
N THR A 56 3.81 3.07 9.07
CA THR A 56 2.83 2.82 7.99
C THR A 56 1.61 3.70 8.15
N ILE A 57 1.04 3.84 9.34
CA ILE A 57 -0.12 4.70 9.59
C ILE A 57 0.23 6.17 9.32
N ALA A 58 1.38 6.65 9.80
CA ALA A 58 1.85 8.01 9.56
C ALA A 58 2.02 8.31 8.06
N TYR A 59 2.64 7.37 7.33
CA TYR A 59 2.80 7.47 5.88
C TYR A 59 1.45 7.49 5.14
N ASN A 60 0.51 6.62 5.51
CA ASN A 60 -0.84 6.60 4.91
C ASN A 60 -1.62 7.88 5.21
N CYS A 61 -1.49 8.44 6.43
CA CYS A 61 -2.08 9.73 6.76
C CYS A 61 -1.51 10.85 5.90
N TYR A 62 -0.19 10.87 5.70
CA TYR A 62 0.48 11.85 4.85
C TYR A 62 0.03 11.74 3.39
N LEU A 63 -0.09 10.52 2.85
CA LEU A 63 -0.60 10.29 1.50
C LEU A 63 -2.06 10.77 1.36
N GLY A 64 -2.91 10.46 2.35
CA GLY A 64 -4.30 10.93 2.39
C GLY A 64 -4.41 12.45 2.49
N GLU A 65 -3.61 13.09 3.35
CA GLU A 65 -3.59 14.55 3.47
C GLU A 65 -3.19 15.23 2.17
N ASN A 66 -2.14 14.73 1.49
CA ASN A 66 -1.70 15.22 0.19
C ASN A 66 -2.74 14.99 -0.90
N SER A 67 -3.36 13.82 -0.94
CA SER A 67 -4.42 13.51 -1.92
C SER A 67 -5.61 14.46 -1.76
N ILE A 68 -6.02 14.76 -0.53
CA ILE A 68 -7.11 15.72 -0.28
C ILE A 68 -6.64 17.17 -0.51
N ALA A 69 -5.36 17.49 -0.29
CA ALA A 69 -4.79 18.81 -0.58
C ALA A 69 -4.69 19.09 -2.08
N TYR A 70 -4.60 18.06 -2.91
CA TYR A 70 -4.62 18.18 -4.38
C TYR A 70 -5.99 18.64 -4.93
N PHE A 71 -7.09 18.47 -4.16
CA PHE A 71 -8.38 19.00 -4.56
C PHE A 71 -8.44 20.53 -4.34
N ALA A 72 -8.54 21.26 -5.46
CA ALA A 72 -8.46 22.73 -5.54
C ALA A 72 -9.49 23.52 -4.70
N ASN A 73 -10.50 22.87 -4.12
CA ASN A 73 -11.58 23.53 -3.39
C ASN A 73 -11.83 22.84 -2.04
N ARG A 74 -10.81 22.88 -1.16
CA ARG A 74 -10.86 22.21 0.14
C ARG A 74 -11.42 23.13 1.23
N PRO A 75 -12.46 22.71 1.96
CA PRO A 75 -12.85 23.41 3.17
C PRO A 75 -11.83 23.16 4.29
N ALA A 76 -11.50 24.18 5.09
CA ALA A 76 -10.48 24.12 6.14
C ALA A 76 -10.70 22.98 7.17
N TRP A 77 -11.93 22.49 7.31
CA TRP A 77 -12.29 21.39 8.20
C TRP A 77 -11.93 19.99 7.66
N ALA A 78 -11.59 19.84 6.38
CA ALA A 78 -11.35 18.52 5.79
C ALA A 78 -10.04 17.86 6.25
N ILE A 79 -9.01 18.61 6.68
CA ILE A 79 -7.79 18.03 7.30
C ILE A 79 -8.10 17.49 8.70
N PRO A 80 -8.66 18.30 9.63
CA PRO A 80 -8.93 17.81 10.97
C PRO A 80 -9.97 16.68 10.98
N ALA A 81 -10.98 16.72 10.11
CA ALA A 81 -11.95 15.61 9.99
C ALA A 81 -11.29 14.29 9.58
N PHE A 82 -10.34 14.32 8.63
CA PHE A 82 -9.59 13.13 8.22
C PHE A 82 -8.74 12.57 9.38
N ARG A 83 -8.03 13.43 10.11
CA ARG A 83 -7.25 13.02 11.29
C ARG A 83 -8.12 12.36 12.36
N ILE A 84 -9.28 12.96 12.66
CA ILE A 84 -10.24 12.41 13.62
C ILE A 84 -10.76 11.04 13.13
N SER A 85 -11.09 10.91 11.84
CA SER A 85 -11.54 9.65 11.26
C SER A 85 -10.49 8.54 11.39
N VAL A 86 -9.20 8.85 11.17
CA VAL A 86 -8.12 7.87 11.35
C VAL A 86 -8.01 7.44 12.81
N LEU A 87 -8.05 8.38 13.76
CA LEU A 87 -8.01 8.05 15.19
C LEU A 87 -9.21 7.17 15.60
N MET A 88 -10.42 7.48 15.10
CA MET A 88 -11.59 6.64 15.34
C MET A 88 -11.42 5.23 14.75
N MET A 89 -10.85 5.10 13.55
CA MET A 89 -10.58 3.78 12.96
C MET A 89 -9.55 2.99 13.75
N ILE A 90 -8.49 3.63 14.28
CA ILE A 90 -7.50 2.95 15.14
C ILE A 90 -8.18 2.47 16.44
N ALA A 91 -8.99 3.32 17.06
CA ALA A 91 -9.73 2.95 18.27
C ALA A 91 -10.70 1.79 17.98
N TRP A 92 -11.44 1.85 16.87
CA TRP A 92 -12.33 0.77 16.43
C TRP A 92 -11.55 -0.53 16.19
N ALA A 93 -10.45 -0.47 15.45
CA ALA A 93 -9.62 -1.64 15.15
C ALA A 93 -9.07 -2.32 16.41
N SER A 94 -8.78 -1.57 17.47
CA SER A 94 -8.30 -2.13 18.74
C SER A 94 -9.35 -2.99 19.48
N VAL A 95 -10.63 -2.82 19.17
CA VAL A 95 -11.75 -3.55 19.79
C VAL A 95 -12.28 -4.68 18.89
N GLN A 96 -11.88 -4.72 17.62
CA GLN A 96 -12.33 -5.73 16.65
C GLN A 96 -11.42 -6.96 16.63
N ASP A 97 -12.01 -8.10 16.30
CA ASP A 97 -11.26 -9.32 16.03
C ASP A 97 -10.44 -9.20 14.74
N LEU A 98 -9.26 -9.85 14.74
CA LEU A 98 -8.34 -9.85 13.60
C LEU A 98 -9.02 -10.30 12.30
N GLY A 99 -9.92 -11.28 12.34
CA GLY A 99 -10.65 -11.76 11.15
C GLY A 99 -11.52 -10.67 10.51
N THR A 100 -12.21 -9.87 11.32
CA THR A 100 -13.04 -8.75 10.85
C THR A 100 -12.16 -7.64 10.27
N VAL A 101 -11.05 -7.32 10.92
CA VAL A 101 -10.09 -6.30 10.46
C VAL A 101 -9.48 -6.70 9.10
N PHE A 102 -9.04 -7.95 8.95
CA PHE A 102 -8.51 -8.45 7.68
C PHE A 102 -9.58 -8.47 6.58
N SER A 103 -10.80 -8.95 6.88
CA SER A 103 -11.90 -8.97 5.90
C SER A 103 -12.27 -7.55 5.43
N PHE A 104 -12.27 -6.57 6.33
CA PHE A 104 -12.51 -5.16 6.00
C PHE A 104 -11.36 -4.56 5.17
N SER A 105 -10.11 -4.90 5.52
CA SER A 105 -8.93 -4.50 4.75
C SER A 105 -8.97 -5.07 3.33
N ASP A 106 -9.30 -6.35 3.17
CA ASP A 106 -9.40 -7.02 1.87
C ASP A 106 -10.47 -6.39 0.99
N LEU A 107 -11.64 -6.06 1.58
CA LEU A 107 -12.71 -5.35 0.88
C LEU A 107 -12.24 -3.97 0.38
N THR A 108 -11.56 -3.21 1.24
CA THR A 108 -11.06 -1.88 0.89
C THR A 108 -9.99 -1.95 -0.18
N MET A 109 -9.09 -2.94 -0.10
CA MET A 109 -8.05 -3.20 -1.09
C MET A 109 -8.65 -3.61 -2.45
N ALA A 110 -9.70 -4.43 -2.44
CA ALA A 110 -10.43 -4.82 -3.64
C ALA A 110 -11.11 -3.60 -4.31
N LEU A 111 -11.70 -2.70 -3.52
CA LEU A 111 -12.28 -1.47 -4.04
C LEU A 111 -11.21 -0.57 -4.70
N LEU A 112 -10.08 -0.38 -4.03
CA LEU A 112 -8.95 0.42 -4.55
C LEU A 112 -8.34 -0.22 -5.80
N ALA A 113 -8.23 -1.55 -5.84
CA ALA A 113 -7.78 -2.27 -7.02
C ALA A 113 -8.76 -2.09 -8.19
N MET A 114 -10.07 -2.17 -7.93
CA MET A 114 -11.10 -1.98 -8.96
C MET A 114 -11.05 -0.58 -9.57
N THR A 115 -10.98 0.47 -8.74
CA THR A 115 -10.91 1.85 -9.24
C THR A 115 -9.64 2.10 -10.03
N ASN A 116 -8.49 1.62 -9.54
CA ASN A 116 -7.22 1.75 -10.26
C ASN A 116 -7.21 0.96 -11.58
N LEU A 117 -7.79 -0.24 -11.61
CA LEU A 117 -7.86 -1.06 -12.81
C LEU A 117 -8.78 -0.43 -13.87
N LEU A 118 -9.91 0.18 -13.46
CA LEU A 118 -10.76 0.95 -14.36
C LEU A 118 -10.03 2.18 -14.92
N ALA A 119 -9.30 2.91 -14.08
CA ALA A 119 -8.50 4.06 -14.51
C ALA A 119 -7.39 3.64 -15.49
N LEU A 120 -6.67 2.56 -15.18
CA LEU A 120 -5.65 1.98 -16.05
C LEU A 120 -6.25 1.48 -17.36
N TRP A 121 -7.44 0.90 -17.35
CA TRP A 121 -8.11 0.48 -18.58
C TRP A 121 -8.42 1.67 -19.50
N TYR A 122 -8.85 2.80 -18.94
CA TYR A 122 -9.06 4.04 -19.69
C TYR A 122 -7.74 4.67 -20.16
N LEU A 123 -6.68 4.62 -19.34
CA LEU A 123 -5.36 5.15 -19.69
C LEU A 123 -4.51 4.23 -20.56
N ALA A 124 -4.81 2.92 -20.63
CA ALA A 124 -4.05 1.92 -21.37
C ALA A 124 -3.74 2.32 -22.83
N PRO A 125 -4.71 2.82 -23.64
CA PRO A 125 -4.40 3.25 -25.01
C PRO A 125 -3.44 4.44 -25.06
N ILE A 126 -3.58 5.40 -24.13
CA ILE A 126 -2.71 6.59 -24.05
C ILE A 126 -1.30 6.19 -23.59
N GLY A 127 -1.21 5.35 -22.56
CA GLY A 127 0.05 4.83 -22.02
C GLY A 127 0.83 4.01 -23.05
N MET A 128 0.14 3.20 -23.86
CA MET A 128 0.77 2.43 -24.94
C MET A 128 1.30 3.33 -26.06
N LYS A 129 0.58 4.41 -26.41
CA LYS A 129 1.07 5.43 -27.36
C LYS A 129 2.32 6.15 -26.82
N LEU A 130 2.31 6.54 -25.54
CA LEU A 130 3.47 7.16 -24.87
C LEU A 130 4.67 6.20 -24.82
N LEU A 131 4.44 4.94 -24.47
CA LEU A 131 5.49 3.93 -24.39
C LEU A 131 6.13 3.71 -25.76
N LYS A 132 5.31 3.67 -26.83
CA LYS A 132 5.81 3.54 -28.20
C LYS A 132 6.66 4.74 -28.62
N ASP A 133 6.23 5.96 -28.27
CA ASP A 133 7.01 7.18 -28.53
C ASP A 133 8.35 7.14 -27.77
N PHE A 134 8.32 6.75 -26.49
CA PHE A 134 9.52 6.57 -25.66
C PHE A 134 10.49 5.53 -26.25
N GLU A 135 9.99 4.36 -26.67
CA GLU A 135 10.81 3.31 -27.28
C GLU A 135 11.45 3.75 -28.60
N VAL A 136 10.73 4.54 -29.41
CA VAL A 136 11.25 5.11 -30.66
C VAL A 136 12.39 6.09 -30.36
N GLN A 137 12.22 6.97 -29.37
CA GLN A 137 13.26 7.92 -28.95
C GLN A 137 14.50 7.21 -28.39
N LEU A 138 14.29 6.16 -27.58
CA LEU A 138 15.36 5.37 -26.97
C LEU A 138 16.18 4.60 -28.03
N ARG A 139 15.51 3.99 -29.02
CA ARG A 139 16.18 3.30 -30.14
C ARG A 139 16.91 4.27 -31.08
N GLY A 140 16.46 5.53 -31.14
CA GLY A 140 17.13 6.61 -31.86
C GLY A 140 18.38 7.17 -31.18
N GLY A 141 18.77 6.66 -29.99
CA GLY A 141 19.97 7.06 -29.28
C GLY A 141 19.91 8.47 -28.67
N SER A 142 18.74 9.10 -28.63
CA SER A 142 18.52 10.41 -28.02
C SER A 142 18.03 10.25 -26.58
N ALA A 143 18.37 11.20 -25.70
CA ALA A 143 17.75 11.26 -24.37
C ALA A 143 16.24 11.45 -24.55
N PRO A 144 15.39 10.54 -24.02
CA PRO A 144 13.97 10.61 -24.25
C PRO A 144 13.39 11.86 -23.56
N VAL A 145 12.86 12.78 -24.35
CA VAL A 145 12.17 13.98 -23.86
C VAL A 145 10.77 13.96 -24.43
N PHE A 146 9.79 13.74 -23.57
CA PHE A 146 8.39 13.81 -23.96
C PHE A 146 8.05 15.25 -24.37
N LYS A 147 7.69 15.44 -25.64
CA LYS A 147 7.15 16.70 -26.16
C LYS A 147 5.68 16.49 -26.45
N ARG A 148 4.83 17.40 -25.95
CA ARG A 148 3.37 17.30 -26.12
C ARG A 148 2.93 17.37 -27.59
N GLU A 149 3.78 17.96 -28.45
CA GLU A 149 3.58 18.08 -29.89
C GLU A 149 3.51 16.73 -30.63
N THR A 150 4.05 15.65 -30.05
CA THR A 150 4.03 14.31 -30.66
C THR A 150 2.68 13.60 -30.52
N LEU A 151 1.77 14.09 -29.65
CA LEU A 151 0.43 13.51 -29.40
C LEU A 151 -0.66 14.60 -29.29
N PRO A 152 -1.01 15.29 -30.41
CA PRO A 152 -1.96 16.41 -30.41
C PRO A 152 -3.43 16.03 -30.21
N GLU A 153 -3.81 14.76 -30.34
CA GLU A 153 -5.21 14.30 -30.23
C GLU A 153 -5.66 13.98 -28.80
N GLU A 154 -4.73 13.86 -27.85
CA GLU A 154 -5.03 13.43 -26.48
C GLU A 154 -5.15 14.66 -25.57
N LYS A 155 -6.27 14.81 -24.85
CA LYS A 155 -6.51 15.85 -23.82
C LYS A 155 -5.64 15.59 -22.58
N ILE A 156 -4.33 15.69 -22.73
CA ILE A 156 -3.40 15.78 -21.61
C ILE A 156 -3.59 17.17 -20.99
N ASP A 157 -3.40 17.35 -19.67
CA ASP A 157 -3.49 18.64 -18.98
C ASP A 157 -2.10 19.35 -19.00
N GLU A 158 -2.07 20.67 -19.22
CA GLU A 158 -0.83 21.47 -19.26
C GLU A 158 -0.17 21.61 -17.89
N ARG A 159 -0.97 21.54 -16.83
CA ARG A 159 -0.48 21.73 -15.45
C ARG A 159 0.16 20.50 -14.83
N SER A 160 -0.06 19.31 -15.41
CA SER A 160 0.51 18.07 -14.88
C SER A 160 1.98 17.86 -15.27
N TRP A 161 2.52 18.69 -16.17
CA TRP A 161 3.85 18.47 -16.77
C TRP A 161 4.72 19.72 -16.89
N SER A 162 4.38 20.79 -16.15
CA SER A 162 5.23 21.98 -15.95
C SER A 162 6.11 21.83 -14.73
#